data_AF-A0A367M895-F1
#
_entry.id   AF-A0A367M895-F1
#
_cell.length_a   1.000
_cell.length_b   1.000
_cell.length_c   1.000
_cell.angle_alpha   90.00
_cell.angle_beta   90.00
_cell.angle_gamma   90.00
#
_symmetry.space_group_name_H-M   'P 1'
#
loop_
_entity.id
_entity.type
_entity.pdbx_description
1 polymer ?
#
loop_
_entity_poly.entity_id
_entity_poly.type
_entity_poly.pdbx_seq_one_letter_code
_entity_poly.pdbx_strand_id
1 'polypeptide(L)'
;MNAITRTLLVGMLVALAQKGYALTCERADNKATIDYVNIDTSIAVPSALPKDTVLWRSPTYDFSVRCYQERENTGPEDVYFYLSPDGQGALGSDLEVGINLNGEDLRCSSLPGCRQKIGMHFDGCWTGGRGG
;
A
#
# COMPACT_ATOMS: atom_id res chain seq x y z
N MET A 1 25.74 26.04 18.48
CA MET A 1 24.35 26.25 17.98
C MET A 1 23.63 27.14 18.98
N ASN A 2 23.26 28.36 18.58
CA ASN A 2 22.62 29.32 19.48
C ASN A 2 21.15 28.93 19.72
N ALA A 3 20.62 29.24 20.91
CA ALA A 3 19.26 28.88 21.31
C ALA A 3 18.20 29.32 20.27
N ILE A 4 18.39 30.51 19.69
CA ILE A 4 17.52 31.08 18.65
C ILE A 4 17.50 30.21 17.39
N THR A 5 18.65 29.73 16.94
CA THR A 5 18.75 28.85 15.75
C THR A 5 18.02 27.53 15.98
N ARG A 6 18.08 27.01 17.22
CA ARG A 6 17.38 25.78 17.61
C ARG A 6 15.86 25.96 17.60
N THR A 7 15.36 27.09 18.09
CA THR A 7 13.92 27.40 18.11
C THR A 7 13.37 27.60 16.69
N LEU A 8 14.11 28.26 15.80
CA LEU A 8 13.72 28.43 14.40
C LEU A 8 13.65 27.09 13.64
N LEU A 9 14.64 26.21 13.84
CA LEU A 9 14.65 24.88 13.22
C LEU A 9 13.47 24.02 13.70
N VAL A 10 13.17 24.04 15.01
CA VAL A 10 12.02 23.31 15.56
C VAL A 10 10.70 23.88 15.03
N GLY A 11 10.56 25.21 14.95
CA GLY A 11 9.38 25.85 14.36
C GLY A 11 9.17 25.47 12.89
N MET A 12 10.25 25.41 12.12
CA MET A 12 10.20 24.97 10.71
C MET A 12 9.79 23.50 10.58
N LEU A 13 10.35 22.61 11.41
CA LEU A 13 9.99 21.19 11.43
C LEU A 13 8.52 20.97 11.81
N VAL A 14 7.99 21.73 12.78
CA VAL A 14 6.58 21.64 13.19
C VAL A 14 5.64 22.10 12.06
N ALA A 15 5.99 23.16 11.33
CA ALA A 15 5.22 23.63 10.18
C ALA A 15 5.19 22.61 9.02
N LEU A 16 6.29 21.88 8.81
CA LEU A 16 6.40 20.82 7.79
C LEU A 16 5.65 19.54 8.20
N ALA A 17 5.57 19.23 9.50
CA ALA A 17 4.91 18.03 10.01
C ALA A 17 3.37 18.04 9.91
N GLN A 18 2.75 19.18 9.61
CA GLN A 18 1.29 19.28 9.50
C GLN A 18 0.71 18.59 8.25
N LYS A 19 1.56 18.26 7.26
CA LYS A 19 1.16 17.64 5.99
C LYS A 19 1.13 16.10 6.02
N GLY A 20 0.98 15.51 7.21
CA GLY A 20 0.64 14.10 7.34
C GLY A 20 -0.82 13.88 6.95
N TYR A 21 -1.08 13.74 5.65
CA TYR A 21 -2.38 13.38 5.10
C TYR A 21 -2.69 11.94 5.56
N ALA A 22 -3.67 11.78 6.44
CA ALA A 22 -4.01 10.48 7.01
C ALA A 22 -5.31 9.97 6.39
N LEU A 23 -5.19 9.47 5.15
CA LEU A 23 -6.10 8.45 4.65
C LEU A 23 -5.75 7.14 5.37
N THR A 24 -6.71 6.59 6.09
CA THR A 24 -6.57 5.30 6.76
C THR A 24 -7.44 4.29 6.03
N CYS A 25 -6.89 3.10 5.72
CA CYS A 25 -7.62 1.96 5.20
C CYS A 25 -7.41 0.75 6.10
N GLU A 26 -8.50 0.09 6.49
CA GLU A 26 -8.50 -1.06 7.37
C GLU A 26 -9.52 -2.11 6.91
N ARG A 27 -9.34 -3.38 7.27
CA ARG A 27 -10.35 -4.41 7.01
C ARG A 27 -11.65 -4.05 7.72
N ALA A 28 -12.77 -4.19 7.00
CA ALA A 28 -14.07 -3.73 7.48
C ALA A 28 -14.59 -4.54 8.68
N ASP A 29 -14.20 -5.80 8.80
CA ASP A 29 -14.67 -6.74 9.82
C ASP A 29 -13.87 -6.68 11.14
N ASN A 30 -12.56 -6.48 11.07
CA ASN A 30 -11.67 -6.59 12.24
C ASN A 30 -10.67 -5.43 12.39
N LYS A 31 -10.72 -4.41 11.52
CA LYS A 31 -9.82 -3.25 11.52
C LYS A 31 -8.34 -3.57 11.32
N ALA A 32 -8.01 -4.77 10.84
CA ALA A 32 -6.62 -5.12 10.54
C ALA A 32 -6.09 -4.29 9.35
N THR A 33 -4.83 -3.86 9.44
CA THR A 33 -4.12 -3.13 8.37
C THR A 33 -3.05 -3.99 7.69
N ILE A 34 -2.82 -5.20 8.20
CA ILE A 34 -1.89 -6.20 7.68
C ILE A 34 -2.61 -7.55 7.69
N ASP A 35 -2.41 -8.34 6.64
CA ASP A 35 -2.91 -9.71 6.52
C ASP A 35 -1.78 -10.63 6.07
N TYR A 36 -1.83 -11.91 6.44
CA TYR A 36 -0.77 -12.87 6.18
C TYR A 36 -1.31 -14.10 5.45
N VAL A 37 -0.67 -14.45 4.33
CA VAL A 37 -0.93 -15.68 3.60
C VAL A 37 0.33 -16.54 3.64
N ASN A 38 0.24 -17.69 4.32
CA ASN A 38 1.35 -18.63 4.43
C ASN A 38 1.40 -19.56 3.22
N ILE A 39 2.61 -19.89 2.78
CA ILE A 39 2.86 -20.91 1.75
C ILE A 39 3.45 -22.14 2.45
N ASP A 40 2.60 -23.09 2.80
CA ASP A 40 3.01 -24.29 3.53
C ASP A 40 3.48 -25.44 2.61
N THR A 41 3.57 -25.18 1.32
CA THR A 41 3.91 -26.17 0.29
C THR A 41 5.29 -25.89 -0.29
N SER A 42 6.07 -26.95 -0.50
CA SER A 42 7.30 -26.85 -1.29
C SER A 42 6.97 -26.75 -2.78
N ILE A 43 7.56 -25.75 -3.45
CA ILE A 43 7.37 -25.50 -4.88
C ILE A 43 8.67 -25.87 -5.59
N ALA A 44 8.63 -26.87 -6.46
CA ALA A 44 9.77 -27.21 -7.31
C ALA A 44 9.85 -26.23 -8.47
N VAL A 45 11.03 -25.64 -8.70
CA VAL A 45 11.28 -24.68 -9.78
C VAL A 45 12.21 -25.33 -10.83
N PRO A 46 11.68 -25.80 -11.98
CA PRO A 46 12.51 -26.29 -13.06
C PRO A 46 13.38 -25.18 -13.66
N SER A 47 14.65 -25.48 -13.93
CA SER A 47 15.61 -24.53 -14.50
C SER A 47 15.32 -24.12 -15.95
N ALA A 48 14.50 -24.90 -16.67
CA ALA A 48 14.14 -24.65 -18.06
C ALA A 48 12.82 -23.87 -18.21
N LEU A 49 12.20 -23.42 -17.11
CA LEU A 49 10.97 -22.65 -17.20
C LEU A 49 11.23 -21.29 -17.87
N PRO A 50 10.35 -20.86 -18.79
CA PRO A 50 10.38 -19.50 -19.30
C PRO A 50 10.26 -18.48 -18.17
N LYS A 51 10.90 -17.33 -18.36
CA LYS A 51 10.70 -16.18 -17.48
C LYS A 51 9.20 -15.85 -17.38
N ASP A 52 8.79 -15.38 -16.21
CA ASP A 52 7.40 -15.00 -15.90
C ASP A 52 6.40 -16.16 -15.85
N THR A 53 6.88 -17.40 -15.69
CA THR A 53 6.01 -18.55 -15.41
C THR A 53 5.45 -18.47 -14.00
N VAL A 54 4.13 -18.62 -13.85
CA VAL A 54 3.48 -18.74 -12.54
C VAL A 54 3.81 -20.11 -11.93
N LEU A 55 4.58 -20.11 -10.85
CA LEU A 55 5.03 -21.33 -10.16
C LEU A 55 3.99 -21.86 -9.16
N TRP A 56 3.22 -20.96 -8.55
CA TRP A 56 2.25 -21.29 -7.51
C TRP A 56 1.20 -20.17 -7.41
N ARG A 57 0.00 -20.52 -6.93
CA ARG A 57 -1.09 -19.59 -6.67
C ARG A 57 -1.80 -19.99 -5.39
N SER A 58 -2.04 -19.01 -4.53
CA SER A 58 -2.87 -19.20 -3.34
C SER A 58 -4.33 -19.47 -3.73
N PRO A 59 -5.17 -19.94 -2.79
CA PRO A 59 -6.61 -19.78 -2.93
C PRO A 59 -7.00 -18.31 -3.15
N THR A 60 -8.19 -18.08 -3.70
CA THR A 60 -8.77 -16.74 -3.78
C THR A 60 -9.19 -16.29 -2.39
N TYR A 61 -8.80 -15.06 -2.03
CA TYR A 61 -9.21 -14.40 -0.79
C TYR A 61 -10.06 -13.19 -1.13
N ASP A 62 -11.23 -13.10 -0.50
CA ASP A 62 -12.12 -11.97 -0.59
C ASP A 62 -12.18 -11.26 0.75
N PHE A 63 -11.95 -9.95 0.75
CA PHE A 63 -12.07 -9.12 1.95
C PHE A 63 -12.60 -7.73 1.60
N SER A 64 -13.33 -7.15 2.55
CA SER A 64 -13.83 -5.78 2.43
C SER A 64 -12.87 -4.83 3.15
N VAL A 65 -12.52 -3.73 2.47
CA VAL A 65 -11.70 -2.66 3.03
C VAL A 65 -12.59 -1.44 3.27
N ARG A 66 -12.42 -0.80 4.42
CA ARG A 66 -13.02 0.49 4.74
C ARG A 66 -11.91 1.54 4.81
N CYS A 67 -12.05 2.59 4.02
CA CYS A 67 -11.13 3.72 4.02
C CYS A 67 -11.84 4.99 4.49
N TYR A 68 -11.13 5.87 5.19
CA TYR A 68 -11.65 7.16 5.63
C TYR A 68 -10.51 8.18 5.80
N GLN A 69 -10.83 9.46 5.60
CA GLN A 69 -9.92 10.57 5.87
C GLN A 69 -10.18 11.11 7.28
N GLU A 70 -9.16 11.10 8.13
CA GLU A 70 -9.32 11.44 9.56
C GLU A 70 -9.28 12.94 9.85
N ARG A 71 -8.83 13.76 8.90
CA ARG A 71 -8.61 15.20 9.12
C ARG A 71 -9.43 16.09 8.20
N GLU A 72 -9.94 17.16 8.79
CA GLU A 72 -10.47 18.31 8.06
C GLU A 72 -9.37 19.04 7.28
N ASN A 73 -9.77 19.71 6.20
CA ASN A 73 -8.90 20.34 5.19
C ASN A 73 -7.90 19.38 4.52
N THR A 74 -8.33 18.13 4.32
CA THR A 74 -7.58 17.14 3.56
C THR A 74 -7.95 17.24 2.08
N GLY A 75 -6.94 17.23 1.21
CA GLY A 75 -7.14 17.30 -0.25
C GLY A 75 -7.59 15.98 -0.88
N PRO A 76 -7.81 15.99 -2.20
CA PRO A 76 -8.20 14.79 -2.91
C PRO A 76 -7.07 13.75 -2.92
N GLU A 77 -7.41 12.48 -2.78
CA GLU A 77 -6.46 11.37 -2.73
C GLU A 77 -7.04 10.10 -3.37
N ASP A 78 -6.19 9.40 -4.12
CA ASP A 78 -6.51 8.07 -4.69
C ASP A 78 -6.06 6.96 -3.74
N VAL A 79 -6.88 5.91 -3.62
CA VAL A 79 -6.51 4.74 -2.83
C VAL A 79 -5.75 3.73 -3.68
N TYR A 80 -4.64 3.22 -3.12
CA TYR A 80 -3.79 2.23 -3.75
C TYR A 80 -3.64 0.98 -2.89
N PHE A 81 -3.57 -0.18 -3.54
CA PHE A 81 -3.06 -1.41 -2.97
C PHE A 81 -1.56 -1.51 -3.25
N TYR A 82 -0.74 -1.61 -2.21
CA TYR A 82 0.72 -1.71 -2.35
C TYR A 82 1.13 -3.17 -2.38
N LEU A 83 1.85 -3.56 -3.43
CA LEU A 83 2.34 -4.92 -3.61
C LEU A 83 3.71 -5.04 -2.92
N SER A 84 3.78 -4.83 -1.62
CA SER A 84 5.04 -4.99 -0.87
C SER A 84 4.99 -6.27 -0.05
N PRO A 85 5.16 -7.45 -0.67
CA PRO A 85 5.16 -8.70 0.08
C PRO A 85 6.36 -8.75 1.01
N ASP A 86 6.11 -8.99 2.29
CA ASP A 86 7.16 -9.30 3.24
C ASP A 86 7.92 -10.56 2.75
N GLY A 87 9.26 -10.50 2.79
CA GLY A 87 10.10 -11.66 2.45
C GLY A 87 10.57 -11.77 1.00
N GLN A 88 10.29 -10.80 0.11
CA GLN A 88 10.84 -10.78 -1.26
C GLN A 88 12.38 -10.97 -1.30
N GLY A 89 13.10 -10.39 -0.34
CA GLY A 89 14.56 -10.54 -0.25
C GLY A 89 15.04 -11.97 0.02
N ALA A 90 14.21 -12.83 0.60
CA ALA A 90 14.56 -14.22 0.89
C ALA A 90 14.47 -15.14 -0.35
N LEU A 91 13.81 -14.68 -1.42
CA LEU A 91 13.57 -15.46 -2.64
C LEU A 91 14.70 -15.36 -3.68
N GLY A 92 15.66 -14.45 -3.47
CA GLY A 92 16.73 -14.19 -4.43
C GLY A 92 16.28 -13.31 -5.60
N SER A 93 17.11 -13.24 -6.65
CA SER A 93 16.88 -12.36 -7.82
C SER A 93 15.96 -12.95 -8.88
N ASP A 94 15.77 -14.27 -8.87
CA ASP A 94 15.16 -15.00 -9.98
C ASP A 94 13.67 -15.27 -9.75
N LEU A 95 13.19 -15.03 -8.53
CA LEU A 95 11.81 -15.23 -8.11
C LEU A 95 11.21 -13.90 -7.64
N GLU A 96 9.98 -13.63 -8.04
CA GLU A 96 9.23 -12.44 -7.65
C GLU A 96 7.87 -12.86 -7.12
N VAL A 97 7.46 -12.27 -5.99
CA VAL A 97 6.10 -12.41 -5.48
C VAL A 97 5.24 -11.32 -6.11
N GLY A 98 4.16 -11.75 -6.73
CA GLY A 98 3.08 -10.89 -7.22
C GLY A 98 1.79 -11.16 -6.47
N ILE A 99 0.76 -10.38 -6.80
CA ILE A 99 -0.61 -10.67 -6.42
C ILE A 99 -1.42 -10.93 -7.68
N ASN A 100 -2.48 -11.73 -7.55
CA ASN A 100 -3.55 -11.69 -8.52
C ASN A 100 -4.67 -10.80 -7.98
N LEU A 101 -5.02 -9.75 -8.71
CA LEU A 101 -6.11 -8.85 -8.35
C LEU A 101 -7.14 -8.85 -9.47
N ASN A 102 -8.37 -9.28 -9.18
CA ASN A 102 -9.47 -9.35 -10.16
C ASN A 102 -9.12 -10.13 -11.45
N GLY A 103 -8.32 -11.19 -11.33
CA GLY A 103 -7.92 -12.02 -12.48
C GLY A 103 -6.64 -11.55 -13.19
N GLU A 104 -6.08 -10.38 -12.83
CA GLU A 104 -4.84 -9.87 -13.40
C GLU A 104 -3.64 -10.15 -12.48
N ASP A 105 -2.55 -10.69 -13.04
CA ASP A 105 -1.30 -10.92 -12.31
C ASP A 105 -0.44 -9.66 -12.30
N LEU A 106 -0.21 -9.13 -11.11
CA LEU A 106 0.47 -7.87 -10.87
C LEU A 106 1.76 -8.10 -10.07
N ARG A 107 2.82 -7.40 -10.45
CA ARG A 107 4.16 -7.50 -9.85
C ARG A 107 4.77 -6.12 -9.65
N CYS A 108 5.69 -5.99 -8.68
CA CYS A 108 6.41 -4.72 -8.50
C CYS A 108 7.15 -4.32 -9.76
N SER A 109 7.79 -5.28 -10.44
CA SER A 109 8.54 -5.05 -11.66
C SER A 109 7.70 -4.49 -12.82
N SER A 110 6.38 -4.72 -12.81
CA SER A 110 5.45 -4.24 -13.83
C SER A 110 4.64 -3.00 -13.43
N LEU A 111 4.72 -2.55 -12.17
CA LEU A 111 3.87 -1.47 -11.65
C LEU A 111 4.68 -0.24 -11.19
N PRO A 112 4.28 0.98 -11.61
CA PRO A 112 4.93 2.20 -11.14
C PRO A 112 4.73 2.39 -9.64
N GLY A 113 5.83 2.50 -8.89
CA GLY A 113 5.79 2.65 -7.44
C GLY A 113 5.27 1.41 -6.69
N CYS A 114 5.29 0.24 -7.35
CA CYS A 114 4.82 -1.04 -6.82
C CYS A 114 3.44 -0.98 -6.14
N ARG A 115 2.48 -0.34 -6.82
CA ARG A 115 1.12 -0.15 -6.32
C ARG A 115 0.09 -0.12 -7.43
N GLN A 116 -1.12 -0.55 -7.13
CA GLN A 116 -2.26 -0.56 -8.04
C GLN A 116 -3.38 0.33 -7.49
N LYS A 117 -3.94 1.22 -8.31
CA LYS A 117 -5.12 2.01 -7.93
C LYS A 117 -6.34 1.08 -7.89
N ILE A 118 -7.11 1.13 -6.80
CA ILE A 118 -8.24 0.21 -6.56
C ILE A 118 -9.62 0.86 -6.78
N GLY A 119 -9.67 1.94 -7.55
CA GLY A 119 -10.92 2.60 -7.96
C GLY A 119 -11.61 3.44 -6.89
N MET A 120 -11.09 3.48 -5.66
CA MET A 120 -11.55 4.41 -4.62
C MET A 120 -10.83 5.76 -4.73
N HIS A 121 -11.60 6.84 -4.65
CA HIS A 121 -11.14 8.22 -4.68
C HIS A 121 -11.83 9.01 -3.57
N PHE A 122 -11.09 9.89 -2.91
CA PHE A 122 -11.62 10.87 -1.96
C PHE A 122 -11.41 12.25 -2.55
N ASP A 123 -12.47 13.07 -2.63
CA ASP A 123 -12.37 14.47 -3.08
C ASP A 123 -11.75 15.41 -2.03
N GLY A 124 -11.51 14.88 -0.82
CA GLY A 124 -11.05 15.62 0.33
C GLY A 124 -12.17 15.98 1.31
N CYS A 125 -11.81 16.22 2.56
CA CYS A 125 -12.70 16.74 3.59
C CYS A 125 -12.37 18.21 3.81
N TRP A 126 -13.20 19.13 3.32
CA TRP A 126 -12.97 20.58 3.43
C TRP A 126 -13.95 21.21 4.42
N THR A 127 -13.45 21.95 5.42
CA THR A 127 -14.33 22.71 6.31
C THR A 127 -14.93 23.89 5.55
N GLY A 128 -16.25 23.87 5.32
CA GLY A 128 -17.00 24.97 4.71
C GLY A 128 -17.65 24.67 3.36
N GLY A 129 -17.45 23.48 2.79
CA GLY A 129 -18.15 23.03 1.58
C GLY A 129 -19.47 22.33 1.92
N ARG A 130 -20.60 22.89 1.49
CA ARG A 130 -21.88 22.17 1.44
C ARG A 130 -21.66 20.85 0.67
N GLY A 131 -21.97 19.73 1.32
CA GLY A 131 -21.99 18.43 0.69
C GLY A 131 -22.90 18.41 -0.55
N GLY A 132 -22.42 17.73 -1.58
CA GLY A 132 -23.25 17.17 -2.65
C GLY A 132 -23.46 15.69 -2.38
#